data_AF-A0A6G7VGA3-F1
#
_entry.id   AF-A0A6G7VGA3-F1
#
_cell.length_a   1.000
_cell.length_b   1.000
_cell.length_c   1.000
_cell.angle_alpha   90.00
_cell.angle_beta   90.00
_cell.angle_gamma   90.00
#
_symmetry.space_group_name_H-M   'P 1'
#
loop_
_entity.id
_entity.type
_entity.pdbx_description
1 polymer ?
#
loop_
_entity_poly.entity_id
_entity_poly.type
_entity_poly.pdbx_seq_one_letter_code
_entity_poly.pdbx_strand_id
1 'polypeptide(L)'
;MFESIADLLLFILHHLDANQITGLFALTMGALFTLALIASLMQRAPTLQRTAPSLLTTLGILGTFLGIAIGLLDFDPSRIESSIPLLLEGLKLAFSTSIVGIVLAIVLRLTQILGDAQARPTLAQDTPAFDLKDPVALLKLQIQLTDAQLTASRALNDQLAQLEGRLLDTLETQHEVQLAAFNDFAAKISELGSRQLIAALESVIRTFNDRLSAQFGENFRHLDVAIGRLLEWQERYRVHLETLGGQLDLAIAGIEHTQTSLQALTQQAGQITAHVQDQQTTLQALKRETLELESVLGAVAELRERAKDTFPAIDQRLKAMLDAIEGAVLSGLEAQQRIGRLGTTGVPLGGTRMELRGVPA
;
A
#
# COMPACT_ATOMS: atom_id res chain seq x y z
N MET A 1 -9.14 51.42 5.91
CA MET A 1 -8.50 51.65 7.23
C MET A 1 -8.40 50.35 8.02
N PHE A 2 -9.49 49.64 8.32
CA PHE A 2 -9.43 48.39 9.10
C PHE A 2 -8.55 47.29 8.46
N GLU A 3 -8.65 47.05 7.15
CA GLU A 3 -7.77 46.08 6.44
C GLU A 3 -6.29 46.44 6.61
N SER A 4 -5.90 47.69 6.33
CA SER A 4 -4.52 48.17 6.56
C SER A 4 -4.01 48.05 8.00
N ILE A 5 -4.90 47.96 9.00
CA ILE A 5 -4.51 47.70 10.40
C ILE A 5 -4.36 46.20 10.64
N ALA A 6 -5.25 45.37 10.05
CA ALA A 6 -5.14 43.92 10.09
C ALA A 6 -3.88 43.43 9.37
N ASP A 7 -3.57 43.95 8.18
CA ASP A 7 -2.37 43.61 7.41
C ASP A 7 -1.09 44.01 8.15
N LEU A 8 -1.09 45.18 8.80
CA LEU A 8 0.03 45.62 9.65
C LEU A 8 0.21 44.69 10.86
N LEU A 9 -0.87 44.28 11.52
CA LEU A 9 -0.85 43.34 12.65
C LEU A 9 -0.36 41.95 12.22
N LEU A 10 -0.83 41.45 11.08
CA LEU A 10 -0.40 40.17 10.51
C LEU A 10 1.08 40.20 10.10
N PHE A 11 1.53 41.28 9.47
CA PHE A 11 2.94 41.49 9.14
C PHE A 11 3.82 41.50 10.39
N ILE A 12 3.39 42.16 11.46
CA ILE A 12 4.12 42.19 12.74
C ILE A 12 4.14 40.81 13.41
N LEU A 13 3.01 40.08 13.44
CA LEU A 13 2.95 38.74 14.04
C LEU A 13 3.82 37.72 13.28
N HIS A 14 3.85 37.77 11.95
CA HIS A 14 4.58 36.80 11.13
C HIS A 14 6.12 36.95 11.23
N HIS A 15 6.62 38.08 11.74
CA HIS A 15 8.06 38.32 11.94
C HIS A 15 8.55 38.08 13.38
N LEU A 16 7.69 37.56 14.28
CA LEU A 16 7.99 37.44 15.71
C LEU A 16 7.82 36.00 16.20
N ASP A 17 8.94 35.33 16.51
CA ASP A 17 8.90 33.99 17.11
C ASP A 17 8.13 33.99 18.44
N ALA A 18 7.37 32.92 18.69
CA ALA A 18 6.58 32.74 19.92
C ALA A 18 7.42 32.93 21.22
N ASN A 19 8.68 32.50 21.21
CA ASN A 19 9.59 32.69 22.34
C ASN A 19 9.97 34.15 22.59
N GLN A 20 10.12 34.97 21.53
CA GLN A 20 10.43 36.40 21.66
C GLN A 20 9.23 37.16 22.25
N ILE A 21 8.02 36.85 21.79
CA ILE A 21 6.77 37.42 22.31
C ILE A 21 6.56 37.05 23.79
N THR A 22 6.82 35.77 24.14
CA THR A 22 6.79 35.31 25.55
C THR A 22 7.73 36.16 26.42
N GLY A 23 8.97 36.37 25.96
CA GLY A 23 9.97 37.17 26.68
C GLY A 23 9.56 38.62 26.86
N LEU A 24 9.01 39.26 25.82
CA LEU A 24 8.54 40.65 25.87
C LEU A 24 7.36 40.83 26.84
N PHE A 25 6.38 39.92 26.82
CA PHE A 25 5.26 39.94 27.76
C PHE A 25 5.71 39.68 29.21
N ALA A 26 6.61 38.71 29.44
CA ALA A 26 7.16 38.46 30.77
C ALA A 26 7.96 39.66 31.31
N LEU A 27 8.75 40.33 30.47
CA LEU A 27 9.54 41.51 30.85
C LEU A 27 8.62 42.71 31.17
N THR A 28 7.62 42.99 30.33
CA THR A 28 6.65 44.08 30.57
C THR A 28 5.79 43.83 31.81
N MET A 29 5.36 42.59 32.06
CA MET A 29 4.72 42.19 33.32
C MET A 29 5.65 42.39 34.53
N GLY A 30 6.91 41.96 34.44
CA GLY A 30 7.89 42.12 35.51
C GLY A 30 8.21 43.59 35.81
N ALA A 31 8.32 44.43 34.78
CA ALA A 31 8.48 45.88 34.92
C ALA A 31 7.27 46.54 35.58
N LEU A 32 6.04 46.17 35.19
CA LEU A 32 4.81 46.68 35.82
C LEU A 32 4.67 46.19 37.27
N PHE A 33 5.03 44.94 37.55
CA PHE A 33 5.04 44.37 38.89
C PHE A 33 6.05 45.08 39.81
N THR A 34 7.29 45.27 39.37
CA THR A 34 8.32 45.96 40.16
C THR A 34 7.98 47.43 40.38
N LEU A 35 7.46 48.14 39.37
CA LEU A 35 6.95 49.50 39.50
C LEU A 35 5.81 49.57 40.54
N ALA A 36 4.85 48.65 40.49
CA ALA A 36 3.73 48.58 41.43
C ALA A 36 4.18 48.22 42.86
N LEU A 37 5.16 47.33 43.00
CA LEU A 37 5.75 46.95 44.28
C LEU A 37 6.51 48.13 44.92
N ILE A 38 7.34 48.84 44.14
CA ILE A 38 8.04 50.06 44.60
C ILE A 38 7.02 51.14 44.98
N ALA A 39 5.98 51.35 44.18
CA ALA A 39 4.90 52.28 44.50
C ALA A 39 4.20 51.92 45.82
N SER A 40 3.98 50.63 46.07
CA SER A 40 3.40 50.11 47.32
C SER A 40 4.31 50.34 48.53
N LEU A 41 5.63 50.15 48.40
CA LEU A 41 6.60 50.41 49.48
C LEU A 41 6.78 51.91 49.76
N MET A 42 6.73 52.77 48.74
CA MET A 42 6.93 54.22 48.87
C MET A 42 5.65 55.01 49.21
N GLN A 43 4.51 54.33 49.39
CA GLN A 43 3.17 54.93 49.55
C GLN A 43 2.83 56.06 48.56
N ARG A 44 3.39 56.00 47.33
CA ARG A 44 3.11 56.96 46.25
C ARG A 44 2.29 56.29 45.14
N ALA A 45 1.40 57.07 44.53
CA ALA A 45 0.44 56.65 43.51
C ALA A 45 -0.58 55.57 43.95
N PRO A 46 -1.52 55.89 44.88
CA PRO A 46 -2.54 54.95 45.35
C PRO A 46 -3.46 54.42 44.23
N THR A 47 -3.66 55.20 43.15
CA THR A 47 -4.40 54.77 41.96
C THR A 47 -3.68 53.63 41.24
N LEU A 48 -2.36 53.74 41.05
CA LEU A 48 -1.57 52.70 40.38
C LEU A 48 -1.53 51.41 41.19
N GLN A 49 -1.42 51.51 42.53
CA GLN A 49 -1.45 50.36 43.42
C GLN A 49 -2.76 49.57 43.25
N ARG A 50 -3.93 50.23 43.36
CA ARG A 50 -5.24 49.58 43.24
C ARG A 50 -5.50 48.95 41.86
N THR A 51 -4.97 49.55 40.80
CA THR A 51 -5.22 49.12 39.41
C THR A 51 -4.14 48.16 38.86
N ALA A 52 -2.94 48.10 39.44
CA ALA A 52 -1.86 47.23 38.94
C ALA A 52 -2.22 45.73 38.93
N PRO A 53 -2.85 45.13 39.96
CA PRO A 53 -3.24 43.72 39.91
C PRO A 53 -4.25 43.40 38.80
N SER A 54 -5.20 44.31 38.51
CA SER A 54 -6.14 44.10 37.41
C SER A 54 -5.45 44.24 36.05
N LEU A 55 -4.60 45.26 35.86
CA LEU A 55 -3.80 45.42 34.63
C LEU A 55 -2.93 44.20 34.34
N LEU A 56 -2.31 43.61 35.37
CA LEU A 56 -1.43 42.46 35.23
C LEU A 56 -2.20 41.18 34.85
N THR A 57 -3.44 41.03 35.35
CA THR A 57 -4.36 39.98 34.90
C THR A 57 -4.86 40.23 33.47
N THR A 58 -5.24 41.47 33.13
CA THR A 58 -5.66 41.85 31.77
C THR A 58 -4.55 41.66 30.74
N LEU A 59 -3.30 41.96 31.10
CA LEU A 59 -2.13 41.71 30.25
C LEU A 59 -1.85 40.20 30.07
N GLY A 60 -2.15 39.38 31.09
CA GLY A 60 -2.11 37.91 30.98
C GLY A 60 -3.19 37.34 30.06
N ILE A 61 -4.40 37.89 30.14
CA ILE A 61 -5.50 37.55 29.23
C ILE A 61 -5.15 37.96 27.79
N LEU A 62 -4.57 39.15 27.59
CA LEU A 62 -4.09 39.60 26.28
C LEU A 62 -3.02 38.66 25.70
N GLY A 63 -2.04 38.24 26.52
CA GLY A 63 -1.04 37.24 26.13
C GLY A 63 -1.65 35.88 25.74
N THR A 64 -2.75 35.50 26.39
CA THR A 64 -3.51 34.28 26.04
C THR A 64 -4.10 34.36 24.64
N PHE A 65 -4.81 35.46 24.33
CA PHE A 65 -5.39 35.67 22.99
C PHE A 65 -4.31 35.78 21.91
N LEU A 66 -3.19 36.43 22.22
CA LEU A 66 -2.07 36.58 21.29
C LEU A 66 -1.39 35.24 20.98
N GLY A 67 -1.14 34.41 21.99
CA GLY A 67 -0.56 33.06 21.81
C GLY A 67 -1.44 32.13 20.98
N ILE A 68 -2.76 32.17 21.19
CA ILE A 68 -3.72 31.43 20.38
C ILE A 68 -3.75 31.95 18.93
N ALA A 69 -3.70 33.27 18.72
CA ALA A 69 -3.64 33.86 17.39
C ALA A 69 -2.39 33.40 16.62
N ILE A 70 -1.22 33.45 17.25
CA ILE A 70 0.06 32.98 16.65
C ILE A 70 -0.03 31.49 16.30
N GLY A 71 -0.52 30.64 17.23
CA GLY A 71 -0.67 29.21 16.98
C GLY A 71 -1.66 28.85 15.86
N LEU A 72 -2.55 29.78 15.48
CA LEU A 72 -3.51 29.62 14.38
C LEU A 72 -3.04 30.22 13.05
N LEU A 73 -2.03 31.11 13.02
CA LEU A 73 -1.59 31.76 11.77
C LEU A 73 -1.07 30.78 10.74
N ASP A 74 -0.30 29.79 11.19
CA ASP A 74 0.33 28.76 10.35
C ASP A 74 -0.44 27.42 10.42
N PHE A 75 -1.69 27.44 10.88
CA PHE A 75 -2.53 26.24 10.94
C PHE A 75 -3.13 25.91 9.56
N ASP A 76 -2.67 24.84 8.95
CA ASP A 76 -3.13 24.36 7.65
C ASP A 76 -4.14 23.21 7.84
N PRO A 77 -5.45 23.42 7.54
CA PRO A 77 -6.45 22.38 7.69
C PRO A 77 -6.26 21.19 6.73
N SER A 78 -5.42 21.33 5.69
CA SER A 78 -5.05 20.22 4.80
C SER A 78 -3.89 19.37 5.34
N ARG A 79 -3.12 19.87 6.32
CA ARG A 79 -1.92 19.21 6.88
C ARG A 79 -1.88 19.30 8.42
N ILE A 80 -2.94 18.79 9.02
CA ILE A 80 -3.17 18.78 10.47
C ILE A 80 -1.96 18.23 11.25
N GLU A 81 -1.33 17.16 10.76
CA GLU A 81 -0.20 16.48 11.42
C GLU A 81 1.02 17.40 11.60
N SER A 82 1.33 18.27 10.63
CA SER A 82 2.39 19.28 10.74
C SER A 82 1.97 20.54 11.49
N SER A 83 0.66 20.83 11.56
CA SER A 83 0.13 22.03 12.20
C SER A 83 -0.16 21.86 13.70
N ILE A 84 -0.38 20.64 14.19
CA ILE A 84 -0.58 20.36 15.63
C ILE A 84 0.61 20.81 16.50
N PRO A 85 1.88 20.51 16.18
CA PRO A 85 3.02 20.93 17.00
C PRO A 85 3.11 22.46 17.17
N LEU A 86 2.82 23.21 16.10
CA LEU A 86 2.89 24.67 16.07
C LEU A 86 1.73 25.32 16.84
N LEU A 87 0.52 24.76 16.71
CA LEU A 87 -0.64 25.12 17.52
C LEU A 87 -0.36 24.89 19.02
N LEU A 88 0.28 23.77 19.38
CA LEU A 88 0.67 23.46 20.75
C LEU A 88 1.73 24.43 21.31
N GLU A 89 2.63 24.95 20.47
CA GLU A 89 3.62 25.96 20.88
C GLU A 89 2.95 27.32 21.15
N GLY A 90 2.04 27.77 20.29
CA GLY A 90 1.21 28.97 20.54
C GLY A 90 0.35 28.85 21.80
N LEU A 91 -0.25 27.66 22.02
CA LEU A 91 -1.04 27.37 23.21
C LEU A 91 -0.20 27.34 24.50
N LYS A 92 1.03 26.81 24.43
CA LYS A 92 2.01 26.82 25.55
C LYS A 92 2.39 28.26 25.94
N LEU A 93 2.63 29.14 24.96
CA LEU A 93 2.82 30.59 25.18
C LEU A 93 1.60 31.22 25.85
N ALA A 94 0.40 30.94 25.34
CA ALA A 94 -0.87 31.48 25.87
C ALA A 94 -1.07 31.13 27.36
N PHE A 95 -0.87 29.87 27.74
CA PHE A 95 -0.95 29.45 29.14
C PHE A 95 0.15 30.06 30.02
N SER A 96 1.40 30.11 29.54
CA SER A 96 2.53 30.63 30.32
C SER A 96 2.33 32.10 30.72
N THR A 97 1.94 32.96 29.77
CA THR A 97 1.69 34.39 30.03
C THR A 97 0.51 34.63 30.97
N SER A 98 -0.55 33.81 30.87
CA SER A 98 -1.70 33.86 31.77
C SER A 98 -1.33 33.50 33.21
N ILE A 99 -0.59 32.39 33.40
CA ILE A 99 -0.13 31.93 34.72
C ILE A 99 0.75 33.01 35.39
N VAL A 100 1.73 33.56 34.66
CA VAL A 100 2.60 34.63 35.19
C VAL A 100 1.79 35.88 35.58
N GLY A 101 0.89 36.34 34.72
CA GLY A 101 0.04 37.51 35.00
C GLY A 101 -0.85 37.34 36.24
N ILE A 102 -1.45 36.15 36.40
CA ILE A 102 -2.31 35.82 37.54
C ILE A 102 -1.50 35.68 38.84
N VAL A 103 -0.38 34.94 38.81
CA VAL A 103 0.48 34.74 40.00
C VAL A 103 1.02 36.08 40.51
N LEU A 104 1.55 36.92 39.63
CA LEU A 104 2.05 38.24 40.03
C LEU A 104 0.93 39.16 40.54
N ALA A 105 -0.29 39.08 39.98
CA ALA A 105 -1.45 39.84 40.45
C ALA A 105 -1.91 39.40 41.85
N ILE A 106 -1.87 38.10 42.14
CA ILE A 106 -2.18 37.55 43.48
C ILE A 106 -1.13 38.02 44.50
N VAL A 107 0.16 37.97 44.14
CA VAL A 107 1.25 38.47 45.01
C VAL A 107 1.07 39.96 45.33
N LEU A 108 0.77 40.81 44.34
CA LEU A 108 0.49 42.23 44.57
C LEU A 108 -0.71 42.44 45.50
N ARG A 109 -1.84 41.76 45.26
CA ARG A 109 -3.03 41.85 46.14
C ARG A 109 -2.70 41.47 47.58
N LEU A 110 -1.92 40.41 47.78
CA LEU A 110 -1.52 39.97 49.12
C LEU A 110 -0.65 41.03 49.81
N THR A 111 0.32 41.63 49.10
CA THR A 111 1.14 42.72 49.68
C THR A 111 0.33 43.97 50.02
N GLN A 112 -0.72 44.29 49.26
CA GLN A 112 -1.60 45.45 49.51
C GLN A 112 -2.48 45.24 50.74
N ILE A 113 -3.06 44.05 50.92
CA ILE A 113 -3.90 43.71 52.08
C ILE A 113 -3.10 43.83 53.40
N LEU A 114 -1.82 43.47 53.39
CA LEU A 114 -0.93 43.64 54.54
C LEU A 114 -0.54 45.10 54.82
N GLY A 115 -0.68 46.01 53.84
CA GLY A 115 -0.33 47.43 53.96
C GLY A 115 -1.48 48.34 54.42
N ASP A 116 -2.73 48.03 54.08
CA ASP A 116 -3.90 48.91 54.29
C ASP A 116 -4.47 48.90 55.75
N ALA A 117 -3.82 48.22 56.69
CA ALA A 117 -4.33 47.95 58.04
C ALA A 117 -4.43 49.15 59.01
N GLN A 118 -4.18 50.40 58.56
CA GLN A 118 -4.10 51.60 59.42
C GLN A 118 -5.21 52.65 59.24
N ALA A 119 -6.19 52.47 58.33
CA ALA A 119 -7.24 53.48 58.09
C ALA A 119 -8.63 53.05 58.57
N ARG A 120 -9.04 53.49 59.77
CA ARG A 120 -10.44 53.41 60.22
C ARG A 120 -10.85 54.69 60.99
N PRO A 121 -11.93 55.40 60.58
CA PRO A 121 -12.35 56.64 61.24
C PRO A 121 -13.20 56.35 62.48
N THR A 122 -12.94 57.10 63.55
CA THR A 122 -13.74 57.10 64.80
C THR A 122 -14.83 58.17 64.74
N LEU A 123 -16.04 57.81 65.16
CA LEU A 123 -17.16 58.75 65.38
C LEU A 123 -17.24 59.09 66.86
N ALA A 124 -17.22 60.38 67.19
CA ALA A 124 -17.32 60.87 68.57
C ALA A 124 -18.78 60.96 69.05
N GLN A 125 -18.96 60.87 70.37
CA GLN A 125 -20.24 61.03 71.06
C GLN A 125 -20.35 62.45 71.62
N ASP A 126 -21.52 63.08 71.49
CA ASP A 126 -21.87 64.30 72.23
C ASP A 126 -23.14 64.05 73.06
N THR A 127 -23.04 64.28 74.37
CA THR A 127 -24.19 64.24 75.31
C THR A 127 -24.13 65.47 76.22
N PRO A 128 -25.06 66.44 76.11
CA PRO A 128 -25.09 67.57 77.03
C PRO A 128 -25.77 67.18 78.36
N ALA A 129 -25.13 67.52 79.47
CA ALA A 129 -25.69 67.34 80.81
C ALA A 129 -26.70 68.44 81.16
N PHE A 130 -27.76 68.09 81.90
CA PHE A 130 -28.71 69.04 82.49
C PHE A 130 -28.64 69.00 84.03
N ASP A 131 -28.52 70.18 84.64
CA ASP A 131 -28.49 70.38 86.10
C ASP A 131 -29.90 70.26 86.71
N LEU A 132 -29.99 69.70 87.92
CA LEU A 132 -31.21 69.14 88.50
C LEU A 132 -31.46 69.73 89.90
N LYS A 133 -32.31 70.76 89.99
CA LYS A 133 -32.69 71.40 91.26
C LYS A 133 -34.19 71.68 91.41
N ASP A 134 -35.04 70.67 91.16
CA ASP A 134 -36.41 70.67 91.72
C ASP A 134 -37.01 69.24 91.82
N PRO A 135 -37.14 68.64 93.03
CA PRO A 135 -37.54 67.24 93.18
C PRO A 135 -39.01 66.97 92.82
N VAL A 136 -39.89 67.97 92.87
CA VAL A 136 -41.33 67.81 92.55
C VAL A 136 -41.59 67.95 91.04
N ALA A 137 -40.80 68.76 90.34
CA ALA A 137 -40.85 68.85 88.88
C ALA A 137 -40.41 67.53 88.22
N LEU A 138 -39.38 66.88 88.77
CA LEU A 138 -38.85 65.62 88.27
C LEU A 138 -39.84 64.47 88.35
N LEU A 139 -40.57 64.33 89.46
CA LEU A 139 -41.58 63.28 89.59
C LEU A 139 -42.73 63.44 88.59
N LYS A 140 -43.19 64.68 88.36
CA LYS A 140 -44.21 64.98 87.35
C LYS A 140 -43.72 64.71 85.93
N LEU A 141 -42.48 65.12 85.62
CA LEU A 141 -41.85 64.85 84.33
C LEU A 141 -41.65 63.35 84.10
N GLN A 142 -41.23 62.59 85.12
CA GLN A 142 -41.04 61.14 85.03
C GLN A 142 -42.36 60.40 84.79
N ILE A 143 -43.45 60.80 85.46
CA ILE A 143 -44.78 60.22 85.22
C ILE A 143 -45.28 60.56 83.80
N GLN A 144 -45.16 61.82 83.37
CA GLN A 144 -45.52 62.22 82.00
C GLN A 144 -44.71 61.48 80.93
N LEU A 145 -43.40 61.31 81.13
CA LEU A 145 -42.55 60.53 80.23
C LEU A 145 -42.94 59.05 80.24
N THR A 146 -43.32 58.48 81.38
CA THR A 146 -43.75 57.08 81.48
C THR A 146 -45.09 56.85 80.78
N ASP A 147 -46.08 57.72 80.95
CA ASP A 147 -47.37 57.63 80.24
C ASP A 147 -47.22 57.89 78.73
N ALA A 148 -46.38 58.86 78.35
CA ALA A 148 -46.03 59.10 76.95
C ALA A 148 -45.31 57.88 76.33
N GLN A 149 -44.41 57.24 77.07
CA GLN A 149 -43.72 56.02 76.64
C GLN A 149 -44.67 54.81 76.56
N LEU A 150 -45.62 54.66 77.49
CA LEU A 150 -46.60 53.58 77.48
C LEU A 150 -47.59 53.72 76.31
N THR A 151 -48.04 54.94 76.02
CA THR A 151 -48.92 55.24 74.87
C THR A 151 -48.17 55.10 73.54
N ALA A 152 -46.92 55.57 73.44
CA ALA A 152 -46.06 55.31 72.28
C ALA A 152 -45.80 53.82 72.07
N SER A 153 -45.59 53.04 73.14
CA SER A 153 -45.35 51.60 73.07
C SER A 153 -46.58 50.84 72.58
N ARG A 154 -47.79 51.22 73.02
CA ARG A 154 -49.06 50.66 72.50
C ARG A 154 -49.25 51.01 71.03
N ALA A 155 -49.06 52.27 70.64
CA ALA A 155 -49.16 52.70 69.25
C ALA A 155 -48.16 51.98 68.33
N LEU A 156 -46.92 51.74 68.79
CA LEU A 156 -45.94 50.93 68.06
C LEU A 156 -46.38 49.46 67.93
N ASN A 157 -46.96 48.88 68.98
CA ASN A 157 -47.43 47.49 68.94
C ASN A 157 -48.63 47.32 67.99
N ASP A 158 -49.55 48.29 67.97
CA ASP A 158 -50.68 48.32 67.03
C ASP A 158 -50.19 48.52 65.58
N GLN A 159 -49.19 49.38 65.36
CA GLN A 159 -48.54 49.53 64.05
C GLN A 159 -47.83 48.25 63.61
N LEU A 160 -47.19 47.53 64.52
CA LEU A 160 -46.49 46.28 64.24
C LEU A 160 -47.49 45.17 63.84
N ALA A 161 -48.60 45.05 64.56
CA ALA A 161 -49.67 44.11 64.22
C ALA A 161 -50.34 44.44 62.87
N GLN A 162 -50.53 45.73 62.54
CA GLN A 162 -51.00 46.14 61.21
C GLN A 162 -49.99 45.83 60.11
N LEU A 163 -48.69 45.96 60.38
CA LEU A 163 -47.64 45.65 59.43
C LEU A 163 -47.50 44.14 59.20
N GLU A 164 -47.60 43.32 60.25
CA GLU A 164 -47.66 41.86 60.17
C GLU A 164 -48.87 41.39 59.35
N GLY A 165 -50.07 41.92 59.63
CA GLY A 165 -51.27 41.61 58.85
C GLY A 165 -51.14 41.98 57.37
N ARG A 166 -50.57 43.16 57.05
CA ARG A 166 -50.29 43.56 55.66
C ARG A 166 -49.23 42.69 54.99
N LEU A 167 -48.20 42.25 55.70
CA LEU A 167 -47.18 41.36 55.14
C LEU A 167 -47.77 39.99 54.82
N LEU A 168 -48.60 39.42 55.72
CA LEU A 168 -49.28 38.15 55.48
C LEU A 168 -50.22 38.25 54.27
N ASP A 169 -51.10 39.25 54.22
CA ASP A 169 -52.02 39.49 53.10
C ASP A 169 -51.30 39.73 51.77
N THR A 170 -50.18 40.47 51.79
CA THR A 170 -49.34 40.69 50.59
C THR A 170 -48.64 39.40 50.14
N LEU A 171 -48.12 38.60 51.08
CA LEU A 171 -47.44 37.33 50.77
C LEU A 171 -48.43 36.28 50.25
N GLU A 172 -49.61 36.18 50.84
CA GLU A 172 -50.68 35.27 50.39
C GLU A 172 -51.13 35.66 48.98
N THR A 173 -51.44 36.94 48.74
CA THR A 173 -51.81 37.45 47.41
C THR A 173 -50.70 37.23 46.37
N GLN A 174 -49.44 37.52 46.71
CA GLN A 174 -48.31 37.28 45.79
C GLN A 174 -48.11 35.79 45.50
N HIS A 175 -48.27 34.93 46.50
CA HIS A 175 -48.11 33.49 46.34
C HIS A 175 -49.23 32.91 45.46
N GLU A 176 -50.49 33.31 45.65
CA GLU A 176 -51.59 32.93 44.75
C GLU A 176 -51.34 33.37 43.30
N VAL A 177 -50.94 34.63 43.09
CA VAL A 177 -50.63 35.16 41.76
C VAL A 177 -49.45 34.41 41.12
N GLN A 178 -48.42 34.08 41.89
CA GLN A 178 -47.26 33.32 41.40
C GLN A 178 -47.63 31.87 41.07
N LEU A 179 -48.45 31.21 41.89
CA LEU A 179 -48.95 29.86 41.59
C LEU A 179 -49.85 29.86 40.34
N ALA A 180 -50.72 30.87 40.18
CA ALA A 180 -51.54 31.02 38.98
C ALA A 180 -50.66 31.20 37.72
N ALA A 181 -49.64 32.06 37.79
CA ALA A 181 -48.68 32.25 36.70
C ALA A 181 -47.86 30.98 36.39
N PHE A 182 -47.47 30.22 37.42
CA PHE A 182 -46.75 28.95 37.24
C PHE A 182 -47.63 27.88 36.59
N ASN A 183 -48.91 27.79 36.98
CA ASN A 183 -49.88 26.87 36.39
C ASN A 183 -50.20 27.23 34.92
N ASP A 184 -50.37 28.51 34.58
CA ASP A 184 -50.53 28.97 33.20
C ASP A 184 -49.28 28.71 32.36
N PHE A 185 -48.09 28.91 32.93
CA PHE A 185 -46.82 28.57 32.28
C PHE A 185 -46.66 27.06 32.05
N ALA A 186 -47.01 26.21 33.03
CA ALA A 186 -46.99 24.76 32.90
C ALA A 186 -47.98 24.26 31.85
N ALA A 187 -49.19 24.84 31.78
CA ALA A 187 -50.18 24.56 30.74
C ALA A 187 -49.64 24.92 29.35
N LYS A 188 -49.07 26.12 29.19
CA LYS A 188 -48.47 26.58 27.92
C LYS A 188 -47.26 25.74 27.51
N ILE A 189 -46.39 25.33 28.44
CA ILE A 189 -45.28 24.42 28.13
C ILE A 189 -45.78 23.04 27.69
N SER A 190 -46.80 22.50 28.36
CA SER A 190 -47.40 21.21 27.98
C SER A 190 -48.02 21.26 26.58
N GLU A 191 -48.78 22.33 26.29
CA GLU A 191 -49.42 22.54 25.00
C GLU A 191 -48.40 22.79 23.87
N LEU A 192 -47.46 23.73 24.07
CA LEU A 192 -46.42 24.04 23.09
C LEU A 192 -45.51 22.84 22.87
N GLY A 193 -45.02 22.21 23.94
CA GLY A 193 -44.15 21.04 23.88
C GLY A 193 -44.79 19.89 23.10
N SER A 194 -46.06 19.57 23.38
CA SER A 194 -46.80 18.54 22.65
C SER A 194 -47.00 18.90 21.17
N ARG A 195 -47.55 20.09 20.88
CA ARG A 195 -47.82 20.53 19.49
C ARG A 195 -46.53 20.60 18.66
N GLN A 196 -45.45 21.13 19.22
CA GLN A 196 -44.20 21.37 18.51
C GLN A 196 -43.40 20.08 18.33
N LEU A 197 -43.48 19.13 19.28
CA LEU A 197 -42.89 17.80 19.14
C LEU A 197 -43.66 16.92 18.14
N ILE A 198 -44.99 17.01 18.11
CA ILE A 198 -45.81 16.35 17.07
C ILE A 198 -45.49 16.94 15.69
N ALA A 199 -45.44 18.27 15.54
CA ALA A 199 -45.09 18.92 14.28
C ALA A 199 -43.66 18.59 13.81
N ALA A 200 -42.70 18.53 14.74
CA ALA A 200 -41.34 18.11 14.44
C ALA A 200 -41.29 16.62 14.01
N LEU A 201 -42.00 15.74 14.71
CA LEU A 201 -42.09 14.33 14.36
C LEU A 201 -42.76 14.11 13.00
N GLU A 202 -43.85 14.81 12.71
CA GLU A 202 -44.52 14.77 11.40
C GLU A 202 -43.61 15.28 10.28
N SER A 203 -42.89 16.39 10.50
CA SER A 203 -41.90 16.93 9.58
C SER A 203 -40.75 15.95 9.31
N VAL A 204 -40.26 15.26 10.35
CA VAL A 204 -39.25 14.21 10.24
C VAL A 204 -39.80 13.00 9.47
N ILE A 205 -41.04 12.56 9.73
CA ILE A 205 -41.67 11.44 9.00
C ILE A 205 -41.88 11.79 7.53
N ARG A 206 -42.37 12.99 7.20
CA ARG A 206 -42.50 13.48 5.82
C ARG A 206 -41.13 13.53 5.12
N THR A 207 -40.15 14.18 5.74
CA THR A 207 -38.77 14.28 5.21
C THR A 207 -38.13 12.89 5.03
N PHE A 208 -38.37 11.96 5.95
CA PHE A 208 -37.91 10.58 5.85
C PHE A 208 -38.59 9.85 4.69
N ASN A 209 -39.90 9.95 4.55
CA ASN A 209 -40.66 9.32 3.47
C ASN A 209 -40.23 9.87 2.09
N ASP A 210 -40.09 11.19 1.96
CA ASP A 210 -39.67 11.84 0.72
C ASP A 210 -38.24 11.43 0.33
N ARG A 211 -37.31 11.44 1.29
CA ARG A 211 -35.93 10.94 1.07
C ARG A 211 -35.89 9.45 0.78
N LEU A 212 -36.72 8.65 1.45
CA LEU A 212 -36.78 7.20 1.24
C LEU A 212 -37.28 6.91 -0.18
N SER A 213 -38.40 7.51 -0.60
CA SER A 213 -38.91 7.35 -1.97
C SER A 213 -37.91 7.81 -3.03
N ALA A 214 -37.28 8.98 -2.86
CA ALA A 214 -36.34 9.51 -3.84
C ALA A 214 -35.00 8.76 -3.87
N GLN A 215 -34.33 8.59 -2.73
CA GLN A 215 -32.99 8.00 -2.68
C GLN A 215 -33.01 6.49 -2.86
N PHE A 216 -33.99 5.76 -2.30
CA PHE A 216 -34.10 4.32 -2.60
C PHE A 216 -34.60 4.09 -4.02
N GLY A 217 -35.48 4.94 -4.57
CA GLY A 217 -35.91 4.86 -5.96
C GLY A 217 -34.73 4.89 -6.94
N GLU A 218 -33.88 5.93 -6.87
CA GLU A 218 -32.68 6.01 -7.71
C GLU A 218 -31.63 4.93 -7.35
N ASN A 219 -31.42 4.60 -6.08
CA ASN A 219 -30.49 3.52 -5.71
C ASN A 219 -30.93 2.16 -6.25
N PHE A 220 -32.22 1.82 -6.23
CA PHE A 220 -32.75 0.62 -6.85
C PHE A 220 -32.62 0.65 -8.37
N ARG A 221 -32.78 1.82 -9.00
CA ARG A 221 -32.55 1.99 -10.44
C ARG A 221 -31.08 1.80 -10.83
N HIS A 222 -30.15 2.30 -10.01
CA HIS A 222 -28.71 2.03 -10.16
C HIS A 222 -28.36 0.56 -9.91
N LEU A 223 -28.99 -0.08 -8.92
CA LEU A 223 -28.80 -1.50 -8.62
C LEU A 223 -29.32 -2.40 -9.75
N ASP A 224 -30.49 -2.10 -10.31
CA ASP A 224 -31.06 -2.80 -11.48
C ASP A 224 -30.13 -2.71 -12.70
N VAL A 225 -29.61 -1.51 -13.00
CA VAL A 225 -28.60 -1.32 -14.06
C VAL A 225 -27.31 -2.09 -13.77
N ALA A 226 -26.86 -2.17 -12.52
CA ALA A 226 -25.68 -2.93 -12.13
C ALA A 226 -25.90 -4.45 -12.27
N ILE A 227 -27.08 -4.95 -11.88
CA ILE A 227 -27.48 -6.36 -12.05
C ILE A 227 -27.61 -6.70 -13.54
N GLY A 228 -28.22 -5.83 -14.36
CA GLY A 228 -28.29 -6.01 -15.81
C GLY A 228 -26.91 -6.14 -16.46
N ARG A 229 -25.94 -5.30 -16.05
CA ARG A 229 -24.54 -5.41 -16.50
C ARG A 229 -23.85 -6.68 -16.01
N LEU A 230 -24.16 -7.16 -14.79
CA LEU A 230 -23.65 -8.44 -14.28
C LEU A 230 -24.20 -9.63 -15.07
N LEU A 231 -25.48 -9.61 -15.45
CA LEU A 231 -26.09 -10.65 -16.29
C LEU A 231 -25.49 -10.65 -17.70
N GLU A 232 -25.29 -9.46 -18.30
CA GLU A 232 -24.61 -9.33 -19.59
C GLU A 232 -23.16 -9.84 -19.52
N TRP A 233 -22.43 -9.50 -18.45
CA TRP A 233 -21.08 -10.03 -18.21
C TRP A 233 -21.08 -11.56 -18.04
N GLN A 234 -22.05 -12.12 -17.30
CA GLN A 234 -22.19 -13.55 -17.08
C GLN A 234 -22.43 -14.31 -18.38
N GLU A 235 -23.28 -13.79 -19.27
CA GLU A 235 -23.55 -14.40 -20.58
C GLU A 235 -22.32 -14.30 -21.51
N ARG A 236 -21.64 -13.14 -21.55
CA ARG A 236 -20.37 -12.99 -22.28
C ARG A 236 -19.30 -13.96 -21.75
N TYR A 237 -19.25 -14.18 -20.45
CA TYR A 237 -18.32 -15.12 -19.81
C TYR A 237 -18.65 -16.59 -20.13
N ARG A 238 -19.94 -16.95 -20.19
CA ARG A 238 -20.39 -18.28 -20.65
C ARG A 238 -19.90 -18.56 -22.08
N VAL A 239 -20.13 -17.64 -23.01
CA VAL A 239 -19.67 -17.75 -24.41
C VAL A 239 -18.14 -17.82 -24.50
N HIS A 240 -17.42 -17.07 -23.65
CA HIS A 240 -15.96 -17.14 -23.59
C HIS A 240 -15.45 -18.51 -23.12
N LEU A 241 -16.08 -19.12 -22.10
CA LEU A 241 -15.74 -20.47 -21.65
C LEU A 241 -16.04 -21.55 -22.71
N GLU A 242 -17.14 -21.43 -23.45
CA GLU A 242 -17.45 -22.33 -24.57
C GLU A 242 -16.41 -22.21 -25.70
N THR A 243 -15.98 -20.98 -26.01
CA THR A 243 -14.91 -20.72 -26.97
C THR A 243 -13.57 -21.29 -26.51
N LEU A 244 -13.23 -21.13 -25.22
CA LEU A 244 -12.01 -21.67 -24.63
C LEU A 244 -12.01 -23.21 -24.62
N GLY A 245 -13.15 -23.84 -24.33
CA GLY A 245 -13.32 -25.29 -24.44
C GLY A 245 -13.01 -25.79 -25.84
N GLY A 246 -13.63 -25.22 -26.88
CA GLY A 246 -13.35 -25.58 -28.27
C GLY A 246 -11.90 -25.33 -28.70
N GLN A 247 -11.23 -24.31 -28.15
CA GLN A 247 -9.80 -24.08 -28.39
C GLN A 247 -8.91 -25.15 -27.71
N LEU A 248 -9.29 -25.61 -26.51
CA LEU A 248 -8.59 -26.71 -25.83
C LEU A 248 -8.76 -28.04 -26.57
N ASP A 249 -9.97 -28.35 -27.05
CA ASP A 249 -10.22 -29.56 -27.86
C ASP A 249 -9.36 -29.57 -29.14
N LEU A 250 -9.28 -28.42 -29.84
CA LEU A 250 -8.40 -28.26 -31.01
C LEU A 250 -6.91 -28.40 -30.65
N ALA A 251 -6.49 -27.91 -29.49
CA ALA A 251 -5.11 -28.05 -29.01
C ALA A 251 -4.77 -29.51 -28.69
N ILE A 252 -5.69 -30.25 -28.06
CA ILE A 252 -5.55 -31.69 -27.79
C ILE A 252 -5.42 -32.48 -29.10
N ALA A 253 -6.33 -32.27 -30.06
CA ALA A 253 -6.26 -32.91 -31.38
C ALA A 253 -4.96 -32.57 -32.14
N GLY A 254 -4.46 -31.33 -32.02
CA GLY A 254 -3.17 -30.91 -32.57
C GLY A 254 -1.98 -31.64 -31.93
N ILE A 255 -2.01 -31.88 -30.62
CA ILE A 255 -1.00 -32.66 -29.89
C ILE A 255 -1.03 -34.13 -30.32
N GLU A 256 -2.21 -34.75 -30.45
CA GLU A 256 -2.36 -36.13 -30.93
C GLU A 256 -1.84 -36.31 -32.37
N HIS A 257 -2.15 -35.35 -33.25
CA HIS A 257 -1.63 -35.35 -34.62
C HIS A 257 -0.11 -35.16 -34.66
N THR A 258 0.44 -34.34 -33.75
CA THR A 258 1.90 -34.16 -33.59
C THR A 258 2.56 -35.43 -33.08
N GLN A 259 1.97 -36.12 -32.10
CA GLN A 259 2.45 -37.42 -31.61
C GLN A 259 2.49 -38.47 -32.73
N THR A 260 1.43 -38.57 -33.52
CA THR A 260 1.36 -39.48 -34.67
C THR A 260 2.43 -39.14 -35.71
N SER A 261 2.62 -37.85 -36.00
CA SER A 261 3.64 -37.38 -36.93
C SER A 261 5.07 -37.67 -36.45
N LEU A 262 5.34 -37.51 -35.15
CA LEU A 262 6.62 -37.86 -34.54
C LEU A 262 6.89 -39.37 -34.54
N GLN A 263 5.86 -40.20 -34.32
CA GLN A 263 5.98 -41.66 -34.48
C GLN A 263 6.31 -42.04 -35.92
N ALA A 264 5.60 -41.47 -36.90
CA ALA A 264 5.87 -41.70 -38.32
C ALA A 264 7.29 -41.26 -38.72
N LEU A 265 7.75 -40.07 -38.29
CA LEU A 265 9.12 -39.61 -38.50
C LEU A 265 10.17 -40.55 -37.88
N THR A 266 9.91 -41.05 -36.66
CA THR A 266 10.81 -41.99 -35.98
C THR A 266 10.89 -43.32 -36.73
N GLN A 267 9.76 -43.82 -37.23
CA GLN A 267 9.71 -45.03 -38.05
C GLN A 267 10.42 -44.84 -39.40
N GLN A 268 10.22 -43.69 -40.06
CA GLN A 268 10.89 -43.33 -41.31
C GLN A 268 12.42 -43.22 -41.14
N ALA A 269 12.88 -42.61 -40.05
CA ALA A 269 14.31 -42.54 -39.71
C ALA A 269 14.92 -43.93 -39.46
N GLY A 270 14.16 -44.85 -38.86
CA GLY A 270 14.52 -46.26 -38.73
C GLY A 270 14.67 -46.95 -40.09
N GLN A 271 13.73 -46.74 -41.02
CA GLN A 271 13.82 -47.28 -42.38
C GLN A 271 15.01 -46.71 -43.16
N ILE A 272 15.27 -45.40 -43.07
CA ILE A 272 16.46 -44.78 -43.68
C ILE A 272 17.75 -45.42 -43.14
N THR A 273 17.83 -45.65 -41.83
CA THR A 273 18.99 -46.32 -41.21
C THR A 273 19.19 -47.73 -41.74
N ALA A 274 18.10 -48.51 -41.88
CA ALA A 274 18.15 -49.86 -42.46
C ALA A 274 18.58 -49.84 -43.94
N HIS A 275 18.07 -48.90 -44.74
CA HIS A 275 18.49 -48.74 -46.14
C HIS A 275 19.96 -48.35 -46.28
N VAL A 276 20.51 -47.53 -45.38
CA VAL A 276 21.94 -47.19 -45.36
C VAL A 276 22.80 -48.42 -45.03
N GLN A 277 22.37 -49.28 -44.10
CA GLN A 277 23.05 -50.54 -43.80
C GLN A 277 23.00 -51.54 -44.97
N ASP A 278 21.86 -51.63 -45.65
CA ASP A 278 21.71 -52.47 -46.85
C ASP A 278 22.60 -51.96 -47.99
N GLN A 279 22.57 -50.66 -48.29
CA GLN A 279 23.47 -50.02 -49.28
C GLN A 279 24.95 -50.24 -48.95
N GLN A 280 25.34 -50.15 -47.67
CA GLN A 280 26.72 -50.46 -47.27
C GLN A 280 27.08 -51.92 -47.53
N THR A 281 26.13 -52.85 -47.37
CA THR A 281 26.29 -54.26 -47.71
C THR A 281 26.39 -54.48 -49.23
N THR A 282 25.55 -53.80 -50.02
CA THR A 282 25.63 -53.87 -51.50
C THR A 282 26.94 -53.29 -52.03
N LEU A 283 27.43 -52.18 -51.46
CA LEU A 283 28.72 -51.58 -51.83
C LEU A 283 29.90 -52.50 -51.48
N GLN A 284 29.83 -53.24 -50.37
CA GLN A 284 30.83 -54.27 -50.05
C GLN A 284 30.79 -55.44 -51.03
N ALA A 285 29.60 -55.89 -51.44
CA ALA A 285 29.44 -56.93 -52.45
C ALA A 285 29.98 -56.48 -53.82
N LEU A 286 29.60 -55.30 -54.30
CA LEU A 286 30.11 -54.73 -55.56
C LEU A 286 31.64 -54.53 -55.55
N LYS A 287 32.20 -54.09 -54.41
CA LYS A 287 33.67 -53.98 -54.27
C LYS A 287 34.35 -55.35 -54.37
N ARG A 288 33.75 -56.40 -53.82
CA ARG A 288 34.25 -57.76 -53.93
C ARG A 288 34.14 -58.29 -55.36
N GLU A 289 33.01 -58.09 -56.01
CA GLU A 289 32.79 -58.47 -57.40
C GLU A 289 33.76 -57.75 -58.34
N THR A 290 34.08 -56.47 -58.07
CA THR A 290 35.12 -55.72 -58.80
C THR A 290 36.50 -56.35 -58.65
N LEU A 291 36.89 -56.78 -57.44
CA LEU A 291 38.16 -57.49 -57.21
C LEU A 291 38.19 -58.87 -57.90
N GLU A 292 37.06 -59.58 -57.94
CA GLU A 292 36.94 -60.85 -58.66
C GLU A 292 37.02 -60.63 -60.19
N LEU A 293 36.43 -59.55 -60.73
CA LEU A 293 36.57 -59.14 -62.13
C LEU A 293 38.01 -58.72 -62.48
N GLU A 294 38.70 -57.95 -61.63
CA GLU A 294 40.12 -57.61 -61.80
C GLU A 294 40.99 -58.87 -61.84
N SER A 295 40.71 -59.85 -60.97
CA SER A 295 41.39 -61.16 -60.96
C SER A 295 41.14 -61.95 -62.25
N VAL A 296 39.88 -62.02 -62.72
CA VAL A 296 39.52 -62.70 -63.98
C VAL A 296 40.17 -62.01 -65.18
N LEU A 297 40.18 -60.68 -65.24
CA LEU A 297 40.87 -59.92 -66.29
C LEU A 297 42.38 -60.15 -66.24
N GLY A 298 42.98 -60.25 -65.05
CA GLY A 298 44.38 -60.66 -64.88
C GLY A 298 44.67 -62.06 -65.43
N ALA A 299 43.82 -63.04 -65.12
CA ALA A 299 43.95 -64.41 -65.64
C ALA A 299 43.75 -64.48 -67.17
N VAL A 300 42.84 -63.67 -67.74
CA VAL A 300 42.66 -63.55 -69.19
C VAL A 300 43.85 -62.87 -69.86
N ALA A 301 44.45 -61.86 -69.23
CA ALA A 301 45.69 -61.23 -69.70
C ALA A 301 46.87 -62.21 -69.67
N GLU A 302 47.00 -63.02 -68.62
CA GLU A 302 48.02 -64.07 -68.53
C GLU A 302 47.79 -65.16 -69.60
N LEU A 303 46.53 -65.58 -69.81
CA LEU A 303 46.17 -66.52 -70.88
C LEU A 303 46.54 -65.96 -72.27
N ARG A 304 46.29 -64.67 -72.51
CA ARG A 304 46.69 -63.99 -73.76
C ARG A 304 48.21 -64.04 -73.96
N GLU A 305 48.99 -63.79 -72.92
CA GLU A 305 50.45 -63.79 -73.01
C GLU A 305 51.00 -65.21 -73.19
N ARG A 306 50.50 -66.20 -72.42
CA ARG A 306 50.83 -67.62 -72.63
C ARG A 306 50.43 -68.10 -74.04
N ALA A 307 49.30 -67.65 -74.58
CA ALA A 307 48.87 -67.99 -75.93
C ALA A 307 49.79 -67.38 -77.00
N LYS A 308 50.19 -66.12 -76.83
CA LYS A 308 51.17 -65.43 -77.69
C LYS A 308 52.51 -66.18 -77.77
N ASP A 309 52.95 -66.82 -76.69
CA ASP A 309 54.16 -67.65 -76.69
C ASP A 309 53.92 -69.08 -77.21
N THR A 310 52.73 -69.65 -76.94
CA THR A 310 52.40 -71.05 -77.30
C THR A 310 52.06 -71.22 -78.78
N PHE A 311 51.39 -70.26 -79.42
CA PHE A 311 51.05 -70.37 -80.85
C PHE A 311 52.29 -70.46 -81.76
N PRO A 312 53.35 -69.63 -81.60
CA PRO A 312 54.62 -69.80 -82.31
C PRO A 312 55.31 -71.14 -82.04
N ALA A 313 55.24 -71.65 -80.80
CA ALA A 313 55.80 -72.96 -80.46
C ALA A 313 55.05 -74.12 -81.14
N ILE A 314 53.73 -74.00 -81.33
CA ILE A 314 52.93 -74.95 -82.11
C ILE A 314 53.26 -74.86 -83.60
N ASP A 315 53.40 -73.65 -84.17
CA ASP A 315 53.81 -73.44 -85.56
C ASP A 315 55.23 -74.01 -85.84
N GLN A 316 56.18 -73.78 -84.94
CA GLN A 316 57.52 -74.39 -85.01
C GLN A 316 57.48 -75.92 -84.92
N ARG A 317 56.64 -76.49 -84.05
CA ARG A 317 56.47 -77.95 -83.95
C ARG A 317 55.78 -78.55 -85.18
N LEU A 318 54.81 -77.86 -85.77
CA LEU A 318 54.17 -78.26 -87.02
C LEU A 318 55.16 -78.23 -88.18
N LYS A 319 56.00 -77.19 -88.29
CA LYS A 319 57.12 -77.13 -89.26
C LYS A 319 58.10 -78.29 -89.05
N ALA A 320 58.61 -78.48 -87.84
CA ALA A 320 59.52 -79.59 -87.53
C ALA A 320 58.90 -80.97 -87.81
N MET A 321 57.59 -81.13 -87.63
CA MET A 321 56.87 -82.36 -87.96
C MET A 321 56.67 -82.54 -89.47
N LEU A 322 56.42 -81.46 -90.22
CA LEU A 322 56.40 -81.48 -91.70
C LEU A 322 57.79 -81.81 -92.27
N ASP A 323 58.84 -81.16 -91.78
CA ASP A 323 60.25 -81.43 -92.15
C ASP A 323 60.63 -82.88 -91.85
N ALA A 324 60.19 -83.43 -90.70
CA ALA A 324 60.42 -84.82 -90.34
C ALA A 324 59.66 -85.81 -91.23
N ILE A 325 58.44 -85.47 -91.67
CA ILE A 325 57.67 -86.27 -92.65
C ILE A 325 58.35 -86.21 -94.02
N GLU A 326 58.81 -85.04 -94.47
CA GLU A 326 59.56 -84.88 -95.72
C GLU A 326 60.86 -85.71 -95.70
N GLY A 327 61.63 -85.63 -94.61
CA GLY A 327 62.82 -86.46 -94.40
C GLY A 327 62.53 -87.97 -94.34
N ALA A 328 61.39 -88.37 -93.76
CA ALA A 328 60.95 -89.77 -93.75
C ALA A 328 60.56 -90.28 -95.15
N VAL A 329 59.92 -89.44 -95.97
CA VAL A 329 59.59 -89.76 -97.37
C VAL A 329 60.85 -89.87 -98.23
N LEU A 330 61.80 -88.94 -98.09
CA LEU A 330 63.08 -88.95 -98.80
C LEU A 330 63.93 -90.18 -98.44
N SER A 331 64.06 -90.50 -97.15
CA SER A 331 64.81 -91.69 -96.70
C SER A 331 64.13 -93.01 -97.09
N GLY A 332 62.80 -93.05 -97.18
CA GLY A 332 62.06 -94.18 -97.75
C GLY A 332 62.39 -94.43 -99.22
N LEU A 333 62.50 -93.37 -100.03
CA LEU A 333 62.90 -93.45 -101.43
C LEU A 333 64.34 -93.97 -101.60
N GLU A 334 65.28 -93.56 -100.74
CA GLU A 334 66.66 -94.08 -100.76
C GLU A 334 66.76 -95.56 -100.35
N ALA A 335 65.98 -95.98 -99.33
CA ALA A 335 65.94 -97.37 -98.90
C ALA A 335 65.43 -98.31 -100.00
N GLN A 336 64.41 -97.87 -100.76
CA GLN A 336 63.85 -98.64 -101.88
C GLN A 336 64.84 -98.83 -103.04
N GLN A 337 65.77 -97.90 -103.26
CA GLN A 337 66.83 -98.05 -104.26
C GLN A 337 67.96 -99.01 -103.86
N ARG A 338 68.22 -99.21 -102.56
CA ARG A 338 69.28 -100.13 -102.09
C ARG A 338 68.93 -101.61 -102.19
N ILE A 339 67.65 -101.98 -102.11
CA ILE A 339 67.21 -103.39 -102.09
C ILE A 339 67.35 -104.08 -103.47
N GLY A 340 67.41 -103.31 -104.57
CA GLY A 340 67.45 -103.87 -105.92
C GLY A 340 68.80 -104.40 -106.44
N ARG A 341 69.88 -104.45 -105.64
CA ARG A 341 71.26 -104.65 -106.16
C ARG A 341 72.11 -105.79 -105.57
N LEU A 342 71.62 -106.59 -104.62
CA LEU A 342 72.41 -107.68 -104.03
C LEU A 342 71.61 -108.99 -103.92
N GLY A 343 71.74 -109.83 -104.95
CA GLY A 343 71.28 -111.21 -104.90
C GLY A 343 72.13 -112.12 -105.79
N THR A 344 73.13 -112.80 -105.21
CA THR A 344 73.66 -114.12 -105.65
C THR A 344 74.69 -114.67 -104.63
N THR A 345 74.64 -115.99 -104.40
CA THR A 345 75.66 -116.88 -103.76
C THR A 345 75.92 -116.83 -102.23
N GLY A 346 75.95 -118.02 -101.60
CA GLY A 346 76.88 -118.35 -100.49
C GLY A 346 76.30 -118.85 -99.14
N VAL A 347 76.51 -120.13 -98.80
CA VAL A 347 75.95 -120.90 -97.65
C VAL A 347 76.98 -122.03 -97.34
N PRO A 348 77.32 -122.50 -96.09
CA PRO A 348 76.41 -122.86 -94.97
C PRO A 348 76.88 -122.75 -93.46
N LEU A 349 75.93 -123.04 -92.54
CA LEU A 349 76.03 -123.82 -91.25
C LEU A 349 76.65 -123.28 -89.92
N GLY A 350 75.98 -123.67 -88.80
CA GLY A 350 76.38 -123.58 -87.38
C GLY A 350 75.80 -122.38 -86.60
N GLY A 351 75.12 -122.47 -85.45
CA GLY A 351 74.74 -123.58 -84.55
C GLY A 351 75.21 -123.35 -83.10
N THR A 352 74.31 -123.03 -82.14
CA THR A 352 74.34 -123.38 -80.67
C THR A 352 73.21 -122.70 -79.84
N ARG A 353 72.27 -123.51 -79.32
CA ARG A 353 71.56 -123.58 -78.00
C ARG A 353 71.36 -122.40 -77.00
N MET A 354 70.22 -122.49 -76.26
CA MET A 354 69.93 -122.09 -74.83
C MET A 354 69.81 -120.58 -74.49
N GLU A 355 69.00 -120.03 -73.56
CA GLU A 355 67.82 -120.38 -72.68
C GLU A 355 66.92 -119.10 -72.61
N LEU A 356 65.59 -119.08 -72.43
CA LEU A 356 64.70 -119.44 -71.30
C LEU A 356 64.89 -118.73 -69.93
N ARG A 357 64.37 -117.49 -69.80
CA ARG A 357 63.79 -116.83 -68.58
C ARG A 357 63.35 -115.39 -68.94
N GLY A 358 62.32 -114.74 -68.38
CA GLY A 358 61.23 -115.22 -67.53
C GLY A 358 60.71 -114.18 -66.52
N VAL A 359 59.59 -113.49 -66.85
CA VAL A 359 58.50 -113.01 -65.93
C VAL A 359 58.90 -111.94 -64.85
N PRO A 360 57.96 -111.25 -64.14
CA PRO A 360 56.95 -110.26 -64.55
C PRO A 360 57.14 -108.86 -63.90
N ALA A 361 56.26 -107.90 -64.21
CA ALA A 361 55.34 -107.24 -63.25
C ALA A 361 54.52 -106.15 -63.95
#